data_AF-A0A2S8UA92-F1
#
_entry.id   AF-A0A2S8UA92-F1
#
_cell.length_a   1.000
_cell.length_b   1.000
_cell.length_c   1.000
_cell.angle_alpha   90.00
_cell.angle_beta   90.00
_cell.angle_gamma   90.00
#
_symmetry.space_group_name_H-M   'P 1'
#
loop_
_entity.id
_entity.type
_entity.pdbx_description
1 polymer ?
#
loop_
_entity_poly.entity_id
_entity_poly.type
_entity_poly.pdbx_seq_one_letter_code
_entity_poly.pdbx_strand_id
1 'polypeptide(L)' 'MRLLHDMIEDQKKELSYLVKKYGFSHQKVIDFSQKLDLLIYEAMGKYRLDQKIRIKKRSLSIRIHNRKIRDRYRNKKN' A
#
# COMPACT_ATOMS: atom_id res chain seq x y z
N MET A 1 1.33 -7.22 -6.15
CA MET A 1 1.86 -5.83 -6.06
C MET A 1 3.10 -5.59 -6.93
N ARG A 2 3.73 -6.59 -7.59
CA ARG A 2 4.87 -6.33 -8.51
C ARG A 2 4.50 -5.41 -9.68
N LEU A 3 3.36 -5.68 -10.33
CA LEU A 3 2.89 -4.92 -11.49
C LEU A 3 2.79 -3.39 -11.25
N LEU A 4 2.25 -2.96 -10.10
CA LEU A 4 2.14 -1.53 -9.76
C LEU A 4 3.51 -0.88 -9.53
N HIS A 5 4.42 -1.62 -8.90
CA HIS A 5 5.79 -1.17 -8.67
C HIS A 5 6.55 -1.04 -9.99
N ASP A 6 6.42 -2.03 -10.87
CA ASP A 6 7.09 -2.05 -12.17
C ASP A 6 6.57 -0.90 -13.07
N MET A 7 5.25 -0.65 -13.08
CA MET A 7 4.66 0.49 -13.78
C MET A 7 5.17 1.84 -13.27
N ILE A 8 5.30 2.01 -11.95
CA ILE A 8 5.85 3.24 -11.36
C ILE A 8 7.31 3.41 -11.77
N GLU A 9 8.09 2.33 -11.81
CA GLU A 9 9.50 2.37 -12.18
C GLU A 9 9.70 2.73 -13.66
N ASP A 10 8.87 2.18 -14.55
CA ASP A 10 8.90 2.53 -15.97
C ASP A 10 8.48 3.98 -16.21
N GLN A 11 7.44 4.47 -15.50
CA GLN A 11 7.05 5.88 -15.58
C GLN A 11 8.12 6.83 -15.04
N LYS A 12 8.88 6.46 -13.99
CA LYS A 12 10.02 7.26 -13.53
C LYS A 12 11.11 7.38 -14.59
N LYS A 13 11.42 6.27 -15.28
CA LYS A 13 12.41 6.29 -16.38
C LYS A 13 11.93 7.19 -17.52
N GLU A 14 10.65 7.11 -17.87
CA GLU A 14 10.05 7.96 -18.90
C GLU A 14 10.07 9.44 -18.51
N LEU A 15 9.74 9.79 -17.26
CA LEU A 15 9.87 11.15 -16.75
C LEU A 15 11.32 11.64 -16.83
N SER A 16 12.30 10.81 -16.45
CA SER A 16 13.72 11.13 -16.56
C SER A 16 14.14 11.42 -18.01
N TYR A 17 13.62 10.65 -18.97
CA TYR A 17 13.84 10.90 -20.39
C TYR A 17 13.22 12.24 -20.84
N LEU A 18 11.98 12.52 -20.45
CA LEU A 18 11.28 13.75 -20.82
C LEU A 18 11.98 14.99 -20.23
N VAL A 19 12.45 14.90 -18.98
CA VAL A 19 13.25 15.94 -18.33
C VAL A 19 14.52 16.22 -19.11
N LYS A 20 15.25 15.18 -19.54
CA LYS A 20 16.49 15.35 -20.33
C LYS A 20 16.23 15.96 -21.69
N LYS A 21 15.09 15.63 -22.32
CA LYS A 21 14.74 16.08 -23.68
C LYS A 21 14.18 17.50 -23.71
N TYR A 22 13.35 17.86 -22.74
CA TYR A 22 12.56 19.10 -22.77
C TYR A 22 12.87 20.07 -21.62
N GLY A 23 13.52 19.60 -20.55
CA GLY A 23 13.77 20.37 -19.34
C GLY A 23 12.62 20.27 -18.32
N PHE A 24 12.93 20.53 -17.05
CA PHE A 24 11.97 20.41 -15.94
C PHE A 24 10.78 21.37 -16.04
N SER A 25 10.98 22.57 -16.61
CA SER A 25 9.94 23.60 -16.71
C SER A 25 8.96 23.37 -17.88
N HIS A 26 9.16 22.32 -18.67
CA HIS A 26 8.30 22.06 -19.81
C HIS A 26 6.94 21.52 -19.35
N GLN A 27 5.85 22.11 -19.81
CA GLN A 27 4.48 21.77 -19.36
C GLN A 27 4.21 20.25 -19.41
N LYS A 28 4.59 19.57 -20.49
CA LYS A 28 4.47 18.10 -20.59
C LYS A 28 5.18 17.33 -19.47
N VAL A 29 6.34 17.80 -19.02
CA VAL A 29 7.11 17.16 -17.93
C VAL A 29 6.38 17.36 -16.61
N ILE A 30 5.84 18.55 -16.39
CA ILE A 30 5.04 18.90 -15.20
C ILE A 30 3.75 18.07 -15.15
N ASP A 31 3.00 18.02 -16.26
CA ASP A 31 1.76 17.26 -16.33
C ASP A 31 2.02 15.76 -16.09
N PHE A 32 3.10 15.25 -16.66
CA PHE A 32 3.51 13.86 -16.48
C PHE A 32 3.94 13.57 -15.04
N SER A 33 4.71 14.46 -14.40
CA SER A 33 5.14 14.29 -13.01
C SER A 33 3.96 14.29 -12.04
N GLN A 34 2.99 15.20 -12.24
CA GLN A 34 1.77 15.24 -11.44
C GLN A 34 0.94 13.96 -11.56
N LYS A 35 0.85 13.41 -12.78
CA LYS A 35 0.16 12.13 -13.02
C LYS A 35 0.86 10.96 -12.33
N LEU A 36 2.19 10.93 -12.36
CA LEU A 36 2.99 9.93 -11.66
C LEU A 36 2.80 10.03 -10.13
N ASP A 37 2.79 11.25 -9.58
CA ASP A 37 2.56 11.47 -8.16
C ASP A 37 1.18 10.98 -7.69
N LEU A 38 0.13 11.21 -8.49
CA LEU A 38 -1.22 10.68 -8.21
C LEU A 38 -1.23 9.15 -8.19
N LEU A 39 -0.57 8.51 -9.16
CA LEU A 39 -0.45 7.05 -9.22
C LEU A 39 0.26 6.48 -7.97
N ILE A 40 1.34 7.13 -7.53
CA ILE A 40 2.05 6.76 -6.30
C ILE A 40 1.14 6.93 -5.08
N TYR A 41 0.41 8.05 -5.01
CA TYR A 41 -0.51 8.32 -3.90
C TYR A 41 -1.61 7.25 -3.78
N GLU A 42 -2.25 6.88 -4.89
CA GLU A 42 -3.26 5.83 -4.91
C GLU A 42 -2.70 4.47 -4.50
N ALA A 43 -1.49 4.13 -4.98
CA ALA A 43 -0.82 2.89 -4.62
C ALA A 43 -0.52 2.82 -3.11
N MET A 44 -0.04 3.93 -2.53
CA MET A 44 0.18 4.05 -1.08
C MET A 44 -1.14 3.91 -0.31
N GLY A 45 -2.23 4.50 -0.80
CA GLY A 45 -3.56 4.38 -0.20
C GLY A 45 -4.02 2.92 -0.07
N LYS A 46 -3.89 2.14 -1.15
CA LYS A 46 -4.21 0.71 -1.18
C LYS A 46 -3.36 -0.08 -0.18
N TYR A 47 -2.05 0.20 -0.13
CA TYR A 47 -1.15 -0.44 0.82
C TYR A 47 -1.54 -0.17 2.28
N ARG A 48 -1.94 1.06 2.63
CA ARG A 48 -2.39 1.41 3.99
C ARG A 48 -3.67 0.67 4.38
N LEU A 49 -4.61 0.49 3.44
CA LEU A 49 -5.83 -0.26 3.67
C LEU A 49 -5.56 -1.74 3.91
N ASP A 50 -4.74 -2.37 3.06
CA ASP A 50 -4.34 -3.77 3.21
C ASP A 50 -3.67 -4.03 4.56
N GLN A 51 -2.80 -3.12 4.99
CA GLN A 51 -2.15 -3.17 6.30
C GLN A 51 -3.15 -3.11 7.46
N LYS A 52 -4.11 -2.18 7.40
CA LYS A 52 -5.18 -2.07 8.42
C LYS A 52 -6.00 -3.34 8.50
N ILE A 53 -6.39 -3.92 7.36
CA ILE A 53 -7.15 -5.17 7.30
C ILE A 53 -6.35 -6.32 7.92
N ARG A 54 -5.06 -6.44 7.57
CA ARG A 54 -4.17 -7.48 8.08
C ARG A 54 -3.99 -7.40 9.59
N ILE A 55 -3.77 -6.20 10.12
CA ILE A 55 -3.67 -5.96 11.57
C ILE A 55 -4.97 -6.33 12.27
N LYS A 56 -6.12 -5.89 11.73
CA LYS A 56 -7.43 -6.18 12.33
C LYS A 56 -7.72 -7.68 12.34
N LYS A 57 -7.42 -8.39 11.25
CA LYS A 57 -7.55 -9.85 11.17
C LYS A 57 -6.70 -10.57 12.22
N ARG A 58 -5.43 -10.14 12.38
CA ARG A 58 -4.52 -10.69 13.41
C ARG A 58 -5.04 -10.43 14.83
N SER A 59 -5.52 -9.21 15.11
CA SER A 59 -6.09 -8.85 16.41
C SER A 59 -7.31 -9.70 16.76
N LEU A 60 -8.17 -10.00 15.77
CA LEU A 60 -9.35 -10.82 15.95
C LEU A 60 -8.98 -12.28 16.23
N SER A 61 -8.01 -12.84 15.49
CA SER A 61 -7.51 -14.20 15.74
C SER A 61 -6.98 -14.38 17.16
N ILE A 62 -6.20 -13.41 17.66
CA ILE A 62 -5.70 -13.42 19.04
C ILE A 62 -6.87 -13.37 20.04
N ARG A 63 -7.85 -12.50 19.81
CA ARG A 63 -9.03 -12.37 20.68
C ARG A 63 -9.83 -13.68 20.74
N ILE A 64 -10.05 -14.33 19.60
CA ILE A 64 -10.75 -15.62 19.51
C ILE A 64 -9.96 -16.70 20.25
N HIS A 65 -8.64 -16.76 20.06
CA HIS A 65 -7.78 -17.71 20.75
C HIS A 65 -7.84 -17.55 22.28
N ASN A 66 -7.71 -16.32 22.77
CA ASN A 66 -7.80 -16.01 24.21
C ASN A 66 -9.19 -16.34 24.78
N ARG A 67 -10.27 -16.12 24.00
CA ARG A 67 -11.62 -16.52 24.39
C ARG A 67 -11.72 -18.05 24.56
N LYS A 68 -11.25 -18.82 23.58
CA LYS A 68 -11.23 -20.31 23.66
C LYS A 68 -10.44 -20.81 24.87
N ILE A 69 -9.32 -20.17 25.20
CA ILE A 69 -8.53 -20.53 26.39
C ILE A 69 -9.35 -20.29 27.67
N ARG A 70 -9.95 -19.12 27.83
CA ARG A 70 -10.77 -18.78 28.99
C ARG A 70 -11.95 -19.73 29.16
N ASP A 71 -12.64 -20.06 28.08
CA ASP A 71 -13.78 -20.99 28.12
C ASP A 71 -13.33 -22.40 28.56
N ARG A 72 -12.14 -22.86 28.12
CA ARG A 72 -11.54 -24.12 28.59
C ARG A 72 -11.22 -24.11 30.08
N TYR A 73 -10.69 -23.01 30.62
CA TYR A 73 -10.42 -22.92 32.07
C TYR A 73 -11.70 -22.85 32.91
N ARG A 74 -12.75 -22.20 32.40
CA ARG A 74 -14.07 -22.16 33.06
C ARG A 74 -14.68 -23.57 33.16
N ASN A 75 -14.63 -24.34 32.08
CA ASN A 75 -15.20 -25.70 32.05
C ASN A 75 -14.41 -26.74 32.87
N LYS A 76 -13.17 -26.45 33.29
CA LYS A 76 -12.38 -27.32 34.18
C LYS A 76 -12.65 -27.09 35.67
N LYS A 77 -13.37 -26.01 36.02
CA LYS A 77 -13.71 -25.66 37.41
C LYS A 77 -15.14 -26.04 37.81
N ASN A 78 -15.92 -26.58 36.86
CA ASN A 78 -17.24 -27.16 37.07
C ASN A 78 -17.14 -28.66 36.81
#